data_AF-A0A1H9X7Q2-F1
#
_entry.id   AF-A0A1H9X7Q2-F1
#
_cell.length_a   1.000
_cell.length_b   1.000
_cell.length_c   1.000
_cell.angle_alpha   90.00
_cell.angle_beta   90.00
_cell.angle_gamma   90.00
#
_symmetry.space_group_name_H-M   'P 1'
#
loop_
_entity.id
_entity.type
_entity.pdbx_description
1 polymer ?
#
loop_
_entity_poly.entity_id
_entity_poly.type
_entity_poly.pdbx_seq_one_letter_code
_entity_poly.pdbx_strand_id
1 'polypeptide(L)'
;MSKAKSFAEQIEELQATSEKVSGYEKLFSKACEINFGCNAKSIKKMLENNEEPCSNFETKMRSFFGLKTEKDIADFVAIMCTEHNLNYFKTNRENDK
;
A
#
# COMPACT_ATOMS: atom_id res chain seq x y z
N MET A 1 36.10 20.45 30.83
CA MET A 1 35.31 21.14 29.78
C MET A 1 35.33 20.26 28.54
N SER A 2 34.17 19.93 27.96
CA SER A 2 34.11 19.16 26.72
C SER A 2 34.74 20.00 25.60
N LYS A 3 35.69 19.43 24.84
CA LYS A 3 36.27 20.09 23.67
C LYS A 3 35.14 20.32 22.66
N ALA A 4 34.99 21.55 22.17
CA ALA A 4 34.03 21.84 21.11
C ALA A 4 34.48 21.12 19.83
N LYS A 5 33.57 20.39 19.20
CA LYS A 5 33.83 19.69 17.92
C LYS A 5 34.23 20.71 16.86
N SER A 6 35.25 20.39 16.09
CA SER A 6 35.61 21.16 14.90
C SER A 6 34.47 21.18 13.90
N PHE A 7 34.45 22.17 13.02
CA PHE A 7 33.46 22.23 11.94
C PHE A 7 33.52 20.99 11.03
N ALA A 8 34.69 20.41 10.81
CA ALA A 8 34.84 19.19 10.02
C ALA A 8 34.12 17.99 10.68
N GLU A 9 34.32 17.79 11.99
CA GLU A 9 33.64 16.73 12.75
C GLU A 9 32.12 16.91 12.75
N GLN A 10 31.64 18.16 12.81
CA GLN A 10 30.20 18.45 12.75
C GLN A 10 29.61 18.15 11.36
N ILE A 11 30.35 18.43 10.28
CA ILE A 11 29.93 18.13 8.90
C ILE A 11 29.85 16.62 8.69
N GLU A 12 30.85 15.88 9.17
CA GLU A 12 30.92 14.43 9.02
C GLU A 12 29.78 13.73 9.80
N GLU A 13 29.45 14.21 11.00
CA GLU A 13 28.30 13.72 11.76
C GLU A 13 26.95 14.03 11.09
N LEU A 14 26.80 15.21 10.50
CA LEU A 14 25.60 15.57 9.74
C LEU A 14 25.42 14.68 8.51
N GLN A 15 26.50 14.39 7.80
CA GLN A 15 26.49 13.48 6.64
C GLN A 15 26.11 12.06 7.05
N ALA A 16 26.76 11.50 8.08
CA ALA A 16 26.45 10.17 8.59
C ALA A 16 24.98 10.05 9.06
N THR A 17 24.46 11.11 9.68
CA THR A 17 23.05 11.16 10.10
C THR A 17 22.10 11.20 8.91
N SER A 18 22.42 12.00 7.89
CA SER A 18 21.62 12.09 6.65
C SER A 18 21.54 10.74 5.93
N GLU A 19 22.67 10.04 5.78
CA GLU A 19 22.72 8.72 5.17
C GLU A 19 21.84 7.70 5.92
N LYS A 20 21.97 7.69 7.25
CA LYS A 20 21.18 6.82 8.14
C LYS A 20 19.67 7.06 8.00
N VAL A 21 19.24 8.33 7.96
CA VAL A 21 17.84 8.70 7.76
C VAL A 21 17.34 8.20 6.39
N SER A 22 18.11 8.39 5.32
CA SER A 22 17.74 7.89 3.99
C SER A 22 17.59 6.36 3.97
N GLY A 23 18.42 5.66 4.75
CA GLY A 23 18.34 4.22 4.94
C GLY A 23 17.02 3.79 5.60
N TYR A 24 16.60 4.50 6.64
CA TYR A 24 15.31 4.24 7.30
C TYR A 24 14.11 4.52 6.40
N GLU A 25 14.14 5.58 5.59
CA GLU A 25 13.07 5.86 4.63
C GLU A 25 12.89 4.75 3.59
N LYS A 26 14.01 4.17 3.12
CA LYS A 26 14.00 3.02 2.21
C LYS A 26 13.44 1.77 2.88
N LEU A 27 13.89 1.46 4.10
CA LEU A 27 13.39 0.32 4.86
C LEU A 27 11.90 0.44 5.17
N PHE A 28 11.45 1.64 5.55
CA PHE A 28 10.05 1.93 5.78
C PHE A 28 9.23 1.75 4.50
N SER A 29 9.67 2.33 3.38
CA SER A 29 8.96 2.17 2.10
C SER A 29 8.84 0.70 1.68
N LYS A 30 9.91 -0.09 1.84
CA LYS A 30 9.89 -1.52 1.55
C LYS A 30 8.95 -2.28 2.50
N ALA A 31 8.92 -1.93 3.78
CA ALA A 31 7.98 -2.50 4.73
C ALA A 31 6.53 -2.15 4.38
N CYS A 32 6.27 -0.93 3.89
CA CYS A 32 4.96 -0.52 3.40
C CYS A 32 4.50 -1.37 2.22
N GLU A 33 5.38 -1.60 1.25
CA GLU A 33 5.08 -2.43 0.08
C GLU A 33 4.82 -3.89 0.47
N ILE A 34 5.64 -4.47 1.35
CA ILE A 34 5.49 -5.86 1.79
C ILE A 34 4.19 -6.09 2.56
N ASN A 35 3.86 -5.20 3.50
CA ASN A 35 2.76 -5.43 4.43
C ASN A 35 1.41 -4.86 3.93
N PHE A 36 1.45 -3.81 3.11
CA PHE A 36 0.24 -3.08 2.69
C PHE A 36 0.12 -2.96 1.17
N GLY A 37 1.06 -3.49 0.39
CA GLY A 37 1.01 -3.45 -1.08
C GLY A 37 1.09 -2.04 -1.68
N CYS A 38 1.48 -1.02 -0.90
CA CYS A 38 1.63 0.36 -1.36
C CYS A 38 2.85 1.05 -0.75
N ASN A 39 3.25 2.16 -1.37
CA ASN A 39 4.41 2.93 -0.92
C ASN A 39 4.08 3.82 0.30
N ALA A 40 5.12 4.26 0.99
CA ALA A 40 5.04 5.12 2.17
C ALA A 40 4.29 6.45 1.95
N LYS A 41 4.38 7.04 0.74
CA LYS A 41 3.67 8.30 0.42
C LYS A 41 2.16 8.08 0.37
N SER A 42 1.72 6.95 -0.17
CA SER A 42 0.31 6.55 -0.20
C SER A 42 -0.22 6.40 1.23
N ILE A 43 0.51 5.69 2.10
CA ILE A 43 0.13 5.53 3.52
C ILE A 43 0.08 6.87 4.24
N LYS A 44 1.06 7.75 4.02
CA LYS A 44 1.05 9.09 4.64
C LYS A 44 -0.20 9.89 4.23
N LYS A 45 -0.52 9.90 2.93
CA LYS A 45 -1.70 10.58 2.41
C LYS A 45 -3.01 9.98 2.98
N MET A 46 -3.05 8.66 3.17
CA MET A 46 -4.17 7.95 3.79
C MET A 46 -4.37 8.39 5.24
N LEU A 47 -3.29 8.44 6.02
CA LEU A 47 -3.33 8.90 7.42
C LEU A 47 -3.74 10.37 7.54
N GLU A 48 -3.27 11.23 6.62
CA GLU A 48 -3.63 12.65 6.59
C GLU A 48 -5.10 12.89 6.20
N ASN A 49 -5.67 12.03 5.35
CA ASN A 49 -7.02 12.18 4.81
C ASN A 49 -8.07 11.26 5.47
N ASN A 50 -7.70 10.44 6.45
CA ASN A 50 -8.54 9.35 7.00
C ASN A 50 -9.10 8.41 5.90
N GLU A 51 -8.30 8.11 4.87
CA GLU A 51 -8.66 7.15 3.81
C GLU A 51 -8.10 5.76 4.11
N GLU A 52 -8.83 4.69 3.82
CA GLU A 52 -8.35 3.32 4.02
C GLU A 52 -7.21 2.92 3.04
N PRO A 53 -6.28 2.04 3.48
CA PRO A 53 -5.15 1.67 2.67
C PRO A 53 -5.51 0.67 1.58
N CYS A 54 -5.12 1.02 0.35
CA CYS A 54 -4.96 0.11 -0.79
C CYS A 54 -6.24 -0.54 -1.33
N SER A 55 -6.53 -0.23 -2.60
CA SER A 55 -7.62 -0.79 -3.42
C SER A 55 -9.02 -0.51 -2.89
N ASN A 56 -9.50 0.66 -3.31
CA ASN A 56 -10.90 1.08 -3.39
C ASN A 56 -11.73 0.15 -4.31
N PHE A 57 -11.31 -1.09 -4.61
CA PHE A 57 -12.07 -2.02 -5.44
C PHE A 57 -13.33 -2.45 -4.72
N GLU A 58 -13.23 -2.91 -3.48
CA GLU A 58 -14.40 -3.34 -2.72
C GLU A 58 -15.36 -2.17 -2.51
N THR A 59 -14.86 -1.00 -2.12
CA THR A 59 -15.69 0.20 -1.93
C THR A 59 -16.31 0.70 -3.24
N LYS A 60 -15.57 0.72 -4.37
CA LYS A 60 -16.16 1.04 -5.69
C LYS A 60 -17.18 0.00 -6.13
N MET A 61 -16.93 -1.28 -5.86
CA MET A 61 -17.80 -2.39 -6.21
C MET A 61 -19.09 -2.34 -5.37
N ARG A 62 -18.97 -2.17 -4.04
CA ARG A 62 -20.09 -1.91 -3.12
C ARG A 62 -20.89 -0.69 -3.59
N SER A 63 -20.25 0.41 -3.95
CA SER A 63 -20.94 1.61 -4.45
C SER A 63 -21.62 1.41 -5.80
N PHE A 64 -20.99 0.69 -6.74
CA PHE A 64 -21.50 0.48 -8.10
C PHE A 64 -22.70 -0.47 -8.10
N PHE A 65 -22.64 -1.55 -7.32
CA PHE A 65 -23.71 -2.54 -7.21
C PHE A 65 -24.71 -2.25 -6.08
N GLY A 66 -24.48 -1.18 -5.30
CA GLY A 66 -25.36 -0.80 -4.19
C GLY A 66 -25.32 -1.77 -3.00
N LEU A 67 -24.20 -2.45 -2.76
CA LEU A 67 -24.03 -3.43 -1.68
C LEU A 67 -23.78 -2.67 -0.36
N LYS A 68 -24.67 -2.82 0.61
CA LYS A 68 -24.65 -2.04 1.86
C LYS A 68 -24.31 -2.88 3.07
N THR A 69 -24.56 -4.17 3.01
CA THR A 69 -24.37 -5.12 4.11
C THR A 69 -23.37 -6.21 3.72
N GLU A 70 -22.80 -6.87 4.72
CA GLU A 70 -21.93 -8.04 4.51
C GLU A 70 -22.68 -9.18 3.80
N LYS A 71 -23.99 -9.28 4.01
CA LYS A 71 -24.83 -10.24 3.28
C LYS A 71 -24.89 -9.91 1.79
N ASP A 72 -25.05 -8.64 1.42
CA ASP A 72 -25.10 -8.22 0.01
C ASP A 72 -23.82 -8.61 -0.74
N ILE A 73 -22.69 -8.63 -0.04
CA ILE A 73 -21.38 -9.00 -0.60
C ILE A 73 -21.24 -10.50 -0.71
N ALA A 74 -21.65 -11.25 0.31
CA ALA A 74 -21.68 -12.70 0.25
C ALA A 74 -22.56 -13.18 -0.93
N ASP A 75 -23.75 -12.58 -1.08
CA ASP A 75 -24.67 -12.87 -2.17
C ASP A 75 -24.07 -12.45 -3.54
N PHE A 76 -23.44 -11.27 -3.62
CA PHE A 76 -22.75 -10.82 -4.83
C PHE A 76 -21.63 -11.79 -5.26
N VAL A 77 -20.77 -12.21 -4.32
CA VAL A 77 -19.68 -13.15 -4.58
C VAL A 77 -20.24 -14.51 -5.00
N ALA A 78 -21.30 -15.01 -4.36
CA ALA A 78 -21.91 -16.28 -4.72
C ALA A 78 -22.45 -16.29 -6.17
N ILE A 79 -22.98 -15.15 -6.64
CA ILE A 79 -23.50 -15.01 -8.02
C ILE A 79 -22.36 -14.81 -9.03
N MET A 80 -21.40 -13.95 -8.70
CA MET A 80 -20.38 -13.50 -9.66
C MET A 80 -19.17 -14.42 -9.71
N CYS A 81 -18.83 -15.10 -8.63
CA CYS A 81 -17.65 -15.97 -8.52
C CYS A 81 -18.01 -17.46 -8.61
N THR A 82 -18.93 -17.82 -9.50
CA THR A 82 -19.24 -19.22 -9.82
C THR A 82 -18.06 -19.89 -10.54
N GLU A 83 -17.97 -21.23 -10.44
CA GLU A 83 -16.97 -22.00 -11.20
C GLU A 83 -17.06 -21.73 -12.71
N HIS A 84 -18.26 -21.50 -13.24
CA HIS A 84 -18.47 -21.13 -14.63
C HIS A 84 -17.74 -19.83 -15.00
N ASN A 85 -17.95 -18.76 -14.23
CA ASN A 85 -17.32 -17.46 -14.47
C ASN A 85 -15.80 -17.53 -14.25
N LEU A 86 -15.35 -18.30 -13.27
CA LEU A 86 -13.93 -18.55 -13.00
C LEU A 86 -13.25 -19.26 -14.17
N ASN A 87 -13.89 -20.28 -14.74
CA ASN A 87 -13.38 -21.02 -15.89
C ASN A 87 -13.38 -20.17 -17.16
N TYR A 88 -14.44 -19.40 -17.41
CA TYR A 88 -14.48 -18.44 -18.52
C TYR A 88 -13.32 -17.46 -18.46
N PHE A 89 -13.05 -16.88 -17.28
CA PHE A 89 -11.95 -15.94 -17.12
C PHE A 89 -10.58 -16.59 -17.33
N LYS A 90 -10.36 -17.80 -16.79
CA LYS A 90 -9.08 -18.52 -16.98
C LYS A 90 -8.81 -18.81 -18.46
N THR A 91 -9.78 -19.40 -19.16
CA THR A 91 -9.63 -19.79 -20.56
C THR A 91 -9.41 -18.59 -21.48
N ASN A 92 -10.17 -17.51 -21.30
CA ASN A 92 -10.06 -16.37 -22.21
C ASN A 92 -8.86 -15.47 -21.91
N ARG A 93 -8.36 -15.45 -20.67
CA ARG A 93 -7.13 -14.72 -20.34
C ARG A 93 -5.86 -15.43 -20.81
N GLU A 94 -5.93 -16.73 -21.06
CA GLU A 94 -4.88 -17.49 -21.75
C GLU A 94 -4.87 -17.23 -23.27
N ASN A 95 -6.04 -16.91 -23.86
CA ASN A 95 -6.17 -16.57 -25.28
C ASN A 95 -5.82 -15.10 -25.60
N ASP A 96 -5.76 -14.22 -24.60
CA ASP A 96 -5.39 -12.80 -24.73
C ASP A 96 -3.88 -12.53 -24.51
N LYS A 97 -3.05 -13.58 -24.42
CA LYS A 97 -1.57 -13.50 -24.33
C LYS A 97 -0.90 -13.91 -25.63
#